data_AF-A0A7V1D693-F1
#
_entry.id   AF-A0A7V1D693-F1
#
_cell.length_a   1.000
_cell.length_b   1.000
_cell.length_c   1.000
_cell.angle_alpha   90.00
_cell.angle_beta   90.00
_cell.angle_gamma   90.00
#
_symmetry.space_group_name_H-M   'P 1'
#
loop_
_entity.id
_entity.type
_entity.pdbx_description
1 polymer ?
#
loop_
_entity_poly.entity_id
_entity_poly.type
_entity_poly.pdbx_seq_one_letter_code
_entity_poly.pdbx_strand_id
1 'polypeptide(L)'
;GLDSSLLRAQSDAMGVPIIQRKTTWENYEAVFKEAVSELRKEGIEIGIFGDIDMQEHRDWVERVCKEVKIKPLLPLWKEDREKLLKEFIRTGFKAIVVATKADLLGKEWLGRQIDEEFIKDLKRLGNIDLCGEKGEYHTFVFDGPIFKRPVKFAVNRKIFRDRHWFLEVIPENEK
;
A
#
# COMPACT_ATOMS: atom_id res chain seq x y z
N GLY A 1 8.36 -8.05 -3.53
CA GLY A 1 7.76 -6.85 -2.95
C GLY A 1 8.73 -5.70 -3.10
N LEU A 2 8.30 -4.49 -2.72
CA LEU A 2 9.18 -3.32 -2.63
C LEU A 2 10.26 -3.51 -1.58
N ASP A 3 11.41 -2.86 -1.77
CA ASP A 3 12.47 -2.85 -0.78
C ASP A 3 12.03 -2.09 0.48
N SER A 4 12.33 -2.66 1.66
CA SER A 4 11.98 -2.05 2.96
C SER A 4 12.55 -0.64 3.16
N SER A 5 13.64 -0.29 2.47
CA SER A 5 14.27 1.04 2.49
C SER A 5 13.39 2.12 1.85
N LEU A 6 12.55 1.78 0.87
CA LEU A 6 11.58 2.74 0.31
C LEU A 6 10.51 3.11 1.34
N LEU A 7 10.09 2.16 2.18
CA LEU A 7 9.16 2.44 3.27
C LEU A 7 9.78 3.35 4.33
N ARG A 8 11.09 3.19 4.61
CA ARG A 8 11.83 4.12 5.47
C ARG A 8 11.92 5.51 4.84
N ALA A 9 12.19 5.58 3.54
CA ALA A 9 12.20 6.86 2.83
C ALA A 9 10.84 7.57 2.86
N GLN A 10 9.71 6.83 2.75
CA GLN A 10 8.36 7.40 2.95
C GLN A 10 8.18 7.95 4.37
N SER A 11 8.57 7.18 5.39
CA SER A 11 8.53 7.58 6.79
C SER A 11 9.33 8.86 7.04
N ASP A 12 10.57 8.95 6.54
CA ASP A 12 11.44 10.12 6.65
C ASP A 12 10.91 11.34 5.89
N ALA A 13 10.24 11.10 4.75
CA ALA A 13 9.63 12.13 3.93
C ALA A 13 8.37 12.73 4.58
N MET A 14 7.57 11.92 5.27
CA MET A 14 6.41 12.38 6.04
C MET A 14 6.81 12.91 7.44
N GLY A 15 7.94 12.45 7.98
CA GLY A 15 8.35 12.71 9.36
C GLY A 15 7.50 11.96 10.38
N VAL A 16 7.04 10.76 10.02
CA VAL A 16 6.25 9.86 10.88
C VAL A 16 7.11 8.64 11.20
N PRO A 17 7.34 8.28 12.47
CA PRO A 17 8.15 7.12 12.83
C PRO A 17 7.62 5.81 12.22
N ILE A 18 8.54 4.92 11.83
CA ILE A 18 8.19 3.59 11.30
C ILE A 18 8.78 2.48 12.15
N ILE A 19 7.97 1.46 12.41
CA ILE A 19 8.41 0.19 12.99
C ILE A 19 8.32 -0.88 11.91
N GLN A 20 9.44 -1.55 11.64
CA GLN A 20 9.48 -2.68 10.70
C GLN A 20 9.84 -3.95 11.47
N ARG A 21 9.12 -5.04 11.18
CA ARG A 21 9.38 -6.37 11.72
C ARG A 21 9.52 -7.35 10.56
N LYS A 22 10.47 -8.28 10.66
CA LYS A 22 10.60 -9.40 9.72
C LYS A 22 9.68 -10.52 10.18
N THR A 23 9.01 -11.15 9.23
CA THR A 23 7.97 -12.15 9.52
C THR A 23 7.82 -13.12 8.35
N THR A 24 7.18 -14.25 8.63
CA THR A 24 6.73 -15.26 7.68
C THR A 24 5.22 -15.45 7.85
N TRP A 25 4.58 -16.22 6.96
CA TRP A 25 3.14 -16.49 7.07
C TRP A 25 2.77 -17.19 8.39
N GLU A 26 3.67 -18.03 8.91
CA GLU A 26 3.44 -18.83 10.12
C GLU A 26 3.52 -17.99 11.40
N ASN A 27 4.31 -16.92 11.41
CA ASN A 27 4.52 -16.09 12.61
C ASN A 27 3.94 -14.68 12.50
N TYR A 28 3.29 -14.33 11.39
CA TYR A 28 2.74 -13.00 11.11
C TYR A 28 1.88 -12.46 12.25
N GLU A 29 0.90 -13.24 12.71
CA GLU A 29 0.00 -12.81 13.77
C GLU A 29 0.73 -12.57 15.11
N ALA A 30 1.69 -13.44 15.46
CA ALA A 30 2.46 -13.29 16.69
C ALA A 30 3.32 -12.02 16.66
N VAL A 31 4.04 -11.81 15.57
CA VAL A 31 4.91 -10.63 15.36
C VAL A 31 4.07 -9.34 15.29
N PHE A 32 2.91 -9.38 14.65
CA PHE A 32 1.98 -8.25 14.61
C PHE A 32 1.50 -7.87 16.01
N LYS A 33 1.03 -8.85 16.81
CA LYS A 33 0.57 -8.61 18.18
C LYS A 33 1.66 -8.05 19.07
N GLU A 34 2.89 -8.54 18.93
CA GLU A 34 4.06 -8.02 19.66
C GLU A 34 4.30 -6.54 19.34
N ALA A 35 4.42 -6.20 18.05
CA ALA A 35 4.67 -4.82 17.62
C ALA A 35 3.56 -3.84 18.05
N VAL A 36 2.30 -4.25 17.92
CA VAL A 36 1.16 -3.43 18.34
C VAL A 36 1.09 -3.29 19.86
N SER A 37 1.47 -4.33 20.61
CA SER A 37 1.55 -4.28 22.08
C SER A 37 2.65 -3.34 22.57
N GLU A 38 3.77 -3.23 21.86
CA GLU A 38 4.81 -2.24 22.12
C GLU A 38 4.29 -0.82 21.92
N LEU A 39 3.67 -0.54 20.76
CA LEU A 39 3.05 0.76 20.47
C LEU A 39 1.98 1.14 21.50
N ARG A 40 1.22 0.17 21.99
CA ARG A 40 0.24 0.41 23.05
C ARG A 40 0.86 0.89 24.35
N LYS A 41 2.06 0.38 24.71
CA LYS A 41 2.80 0.85 25.91
C LYS A 41 3.25 2.30 25.75
N GLU A 42 3.41 2.78 24.53
CA GLU A 42 3.70 4.18 24.19
C GLU A 42 2.45 5.07 24.16
N GLY A 43 1.27 4.52 24.48
CA GLY A 43 0.01 5.27 24.54
C GLY A 43 -0.80 5.28 23.23
N ILE A 44 -0.44 4.46 22.24
CA ILE A 44 -1.25 4.29 21.04
C ILE A 44 -2.50 3.46 21.37
N GLU A 45 -3.67 3.96 20.99
CA GLU A 45 -4.96 3.32 21.29
C GLU A 45 -5.72 2.86 20.03
N ILE A 46 -5.39 3.41 18.86
CA ILE A 46 -6.14 3.24 17.62
C ILE A 46 -5.20 2.76 16.51
N GLY A 47 -5.62 1.71 15.79
CA GLY A 47 -5.01 1.27 14.54
C GLY A 47 -5.90 1.64 13.36
N ILE A 48 -5.32 2.22 12.31
CA ILE A 48 -6.04 2.55 11.07
C ILE A 48 -5.58 1.59 9.97
N PHE A 49 -6.53 0.94 9.31
CA PHE A 49 -6.29 -0.08 8.29
C PHE A 49 -6.94 0.32 6.96
N GLY A 50 -6.27 0.01 5.85
CA GLY A 50 -6.64 0.46 4.50
C GLY A 50 -7.62 -0.44 3.76
N ASP A 51 -8.14 -1.49 4.40
CA ASP A 51 -9.02 -2.47 3.74
C ASP A 51 -10.32 -1.86 3.24
N ILE A 52 -10.75 -2.33 2.06
CA ILE A 52 -11.94 -1.83 1.41
C ILE A 52 -13.10 -2.83 1.50
N ASP A 53 -12.93 -4.10 1.11
CA ASP A 53 -14.00 -5.11 1.24
C ASP A 53 -13.55 -6.55 1.50
N MET A 54 -12.31 -6.77 1.96
CA MET A 54 -11.83 -8.10 2.32
C MET A 54 -12.31 -8.53 3.71
N GLN A 55 -13.48 -9.20 3.79
CA GLN A 55 -14.11 -9.58 5.05
C GLN A 55 -13.22 -10.46 5.95
N GLU A 56 -12.53 -11.44 5.37
CA GLU A 56 -11.62 -12.33 6.12
C GLU A 56 -10.48 -11.55 6.79
N HIS A 57 -9.92 -10.55 6.10
CA HIS A 57 -8.86 -9.71 6.67
C HIS A 57 -9.42 -8.74 7.72
N ARG A 58 -10.61 -8.17 7.51
CA ARG A 58 -11.29 -7.37 8.53
C ARG A 58 -11.54 -8.17 9.80
N ASP A 59 -12.10 -9.38 9.70
CA ASP A 59 -12.36 -10.24 10.85
C ASP A 59 -11.07 -10.58 11.60
N TRP A 60 -9.98 -10.83 10.84
CA TRP A 60 -8.65 -11.02 11.39
C TRP A 60 -8.16 -9.78 12.15
N VAL A 61 -8.17 -8.60 11.52
CA VAL A 61 -7.77 -7.31 12.11
C VAL A 61 -8.55 -7.03 13.40
N GLU A 62 -9.87 -7.16 13.36
CA GLU A 62 -10.74 -6.90 14.51
C GLU A 62 -10.43 -7.84 15.68
N ARG A 63 -10.22 -9.13 15.40
CA ARG A 63 -9.84 -10.12 16.41
C ARG A 63 -8.48 -9.80 17.03
N VAL A 64 -7.43 -9.61 16.22
CA VAL A 64 -6.07 -9.41 16.74
C VAL A 64 -5.96 -8.09 17.50
N CYS A 65 -6.59 -7.01 17.02
CA CYS A 65 -6.62 -5.72 17.71
C CYS A 65 -7.36 -5.82 19.05
N LYS A 66 -8.48 -6.55 19.11
CA LYS A 66 -9.21 -6.80 20.37
C LYS A 66 -8.34 -7.51 21.41
N GLU A 67 -7.58 -8.52 21.01
CA GLU A 67 -6.69 -9.27 21.91
C GLU A 67 -5.59 -8.38 22.52
N VAL A 68 -5.05 -7.42 21.76
CA VAL A 68 -4.03 -6.47 22.23
C VAL A 68 -4.61 -5.15 22.77
N LYS A 69 -5.95 -5.04 22.85
CA LYS A 69 -6.68 -3.85 23.34
C LYS A 69 -6.36 -2.57 22.56
N ILE A 70 -6.34 -2.67 21.24
CA ILE A 70 -6.31 -1.55 20.29
C ILE A 70 -7.67 -1.48 19.58
N LYS A 71 -8.15 -0.26 19.32
CA LYS A 71 -9.36 -0.04 18.52
C LYS A 71 -9.01 0.01 17.03
N PRO A 72 -9.48 -0.95 16.21
CA PRO A 72 -9.30 -0.88 14.77
C PRO A 72 -10.30 0.10 14.14
N LEU A 73 -9.86 0.90 13.18
CA LEU A 73 -10.68 1.73 12.30
C LEU A 73 -10.36 1.41 10.85
N LEU A 74 -11.41 1.21 10.04
CA LEU A 74 -11.31 0.90 8.62
C LEU A 74 -12.07 1.97 7.83
N PRO A 75 -11.48 3.16 7.62
CA PRO A 75 -12.18 4.31 7.03
C PRO A 75 -12.61 4.10 5.57
N LEU A 76 -11.99 3.17 4.85
CA LEU A 76 -12.29 2.89 3.44
C LEU A 76 -13.32 1.77 3.25
N TRP A 77 -13.80 1.18 4.35
CA TRP A 77 -14.63 -0.02 4.29
C TRP A 77 -15.93 0.21 3.53
N LYS A 78 -16.16 -0.59 2.48
CA LYS A 78 -17.31 -0.53 1.56
C LYS A 78 -17.47 0.81 0.82
N GLU A 79 -16.46 1.67 0.79
CA GLU A 79 -16.48 2.88 -0.03
C GLU A 79 -16.40 2.56 -1.53
N ASP A 80 -16.93 3.44 -2.37
CA ASP A 80 -16.87 3.27 -3.83
C ASP A 80 -15.43 3.40 -4.36
N ARG A 81 -15.00 2.46 -5.22
CA ARG A 81 -13.60 2.35 -5.66
C ARG A 81 -13.18 3.53 -6.52
N GLU A 82 -14.06 3.94 -7.42
CA GLU A 82 -13.78 5.07 -8.29
C GLU A 82 -13.71 6.37 -7.48
N LYS A 83 -14.64 6.57 -6.53
CA LYS A 83 -14.64 7.71 -5.62
C LYS A 83 -13.35 7.76 -4.81
N LEU A 84 -12.87 6.63 -4.28
CA LEU A 84 -11.61 6.55 -3.54
C LEU A 84 -10.41 6.95 -4.41
N LEU A 85 -10.29 6.42 -5.63
CA LEU A 85 -9.20 6.81 -6.52
C LEU A 85 -9.27 8.30 -6.92
N LYS A 86 -10.46 8.80 -7.24
CA LYS A 86 -10.64 10.22 -7.55
C LYS A 86 -10.31 11.11 -6.37
N GLU A 87 -10.65 10.69 -5.15
CA GLU A 87 -10.28 11.40 -3.94
C GLU A 87 -8.77 11.39 -3.71
N PHE A 88 -8.10 10.25 -3.92
CA PHE A 88 -6.63 10.14 -3.87
C PHE A 88 -5.97 11.15 -4.82
N ILE A 89 -6.41 11.19 -6.08
CA ILE A 89 -5.89 12.10 -7.10
C ILE A 89 -6.18 13.56 -6.73
N ARG A 90 -7.44 13.88 -6.41
CA ARG A 90 -7.89 15.24 -6.08
C ARG A 90 -7.17 15.80 -4.85
N THR A 91 -6.89 14.94 -3.88
CA THR A 91 -6.15 15.32 -2.67
C THR A 91 -4.69 15.63 -2.99
N GLY A 92 -4.16 15.14 -4.11
CA GLY A 92 -2.83 15.46 -4.61
C GLY A 92 -1.78 14.40 -4.27
N PHE A 93 -2.19 13.20 -3.86
CA PHE A 93 -1.26 12.09 -3.73
C PHE A 93 -0.75 11.63 -5.10
N LYS A 94 0.49 11.15 -5.13
CA LYS A 94 1.11 10.60 -6.34
C LYS A 94 1.62 9.20 -6.05
N ALA A 95 1.24 8.27 -6.91
CA ALA A 95 1.72 6.90 -6.86
C ALA A 95 2.02 6.38 -8.26
N ILE A 96 2.93 5.42 -8.34
CA ILE A 96 3.20 4.65 -9.56
C ILE A 96 2.83 3.18 -9.36
N VAL A 97 2.44 2.50 -10.44
CA VAL A 97 2.26 1.05 -10.43
C VAL A 97 3.61 0.35 -10.41
N VAL A 98 3.81 -0.52 -9.40
CA VAL A 98 5.08 -1.25 -9.18
C VAL A 98 4.93 -2.75 -9.26
N ALA A 99 3.71 -3.28 -9.27
CA ALA A 99 3.46 -4.67 -9.60
C ALA A 99 2.13 -4.82 -10.32
N THR A 100 2.03 -5.80 -11.21
CA THR A 100 0.78 -6.20 -11.84
C THR A 100 0.66 -7.71 -11.94
N LYS A 101 -0.57 -8.21 -11.85
CA LYS A 101 -0.89 -9.61 -12.09
C LYS A 101 -0.97 -9.85 -13.60
N ALA A 102 -0.10 -10.70 -14.14
CA ALA A 102 0.16 -10.73 -15.59
C ALA A 102 -0.96 -11.30 -16.46
N ASP A 103 -1.88 -12.07 -15.86
CA ASP A 103 -3.11 -12.56 -16.50
C ASP A 103 -4.18 -11.48 -16.64
N LEU A 104 -4.04 -10.35 -15.93
CA LEU A 104 -5.00 -9.25 -15.92
C LEU A 104 -4.43 -7.95 -16.50
N LEU A 105 -3.19 -7.60 -16.12
CA LEU A 105 -2.51 -6.36 -16.49
C LEU A 105 -1.06 -6.65 -16.88
N GLY A 106 -0.68 -6.28 -18.11
CA GLY A 106 0.66 -6.52 -18.65
C GLY A 106 1.73 -5.56 -18.12
N LYS A 107 2.98 -5.80 -18.54
CA LYS A 107 4.16 -5.01 -18.11
C LYS A 107 4.12 -3.54 -18.52
N GLU A 108 3.28 -3.17 -19.49
CA GLU A 108 3.03 -1.82 -19.95
C GLU A 108 2.39 -0.94 -18.88
N TRP A 109 1.70 -1.54 -17.91
CA TRP A 109 1.11 -0.84 -16.77
C TRP A 109 2.15 -0.42 -15.72
N LEU A 110 3.28 -1.12 -15.64
CA LEU A 110 4.35 -0.79 -14.70
C LEU A 110 4.95 0.59 -14.98
N GLY A 111 4.98 1.43 -13.94
CA GLY A 111 5.52 2.78 -13.93
C GLY A 111 4.48 3.86 -14.25
N ARG A 112 3.25 3.47 -14.63
CA ARG A 112 2.15 4.42 -14.83
C ARG A 112 1.81 5.11 -13.52
N GLN A 113 1.53 6.40 -13.58
CA GLN A 113 0.99 7.14 -12.45
C GLN A 113 -0.50 6.85 -12.28
N ILE A 114 -0.97 6.95 -11.03
CA ILE A 114 -2.40 6.88 -10.72
C ILE A 114 -3.01 8.27 -10.95
N ASP A 115 -3.62 8.47 -12.12
CA ASP A 115 -4.28 9.70 -12.54
C ASP A 115 -5.65 9.42 -13.21
N GLU A 116 -6.31 10.47 -13.70
CA GLU A 116 -7.62 10.34 -14.36
C GLU A 116 -7.57 9.51 -15.65
N GLU A 117 -6.42 9.47 -16.33
CA GLU A 117 -6.24 8.63 -17.52
C GLU A 117 -6.08 7.16 -17.15
N PHE A 118 -5.35 6.87 -16.07
CA PHE A 118 -5.23 5.54 -15.49
C PHE A 118 -6.60 4.94 -15.14
N ILE A 119 -7.48 5.71 -14.49
CA ILE A 119 -8.85 5.27 -14.16
C ILE A 119 -9.63 4.94 -15.44
N LYS A 120 -9.58 5.82 -16.45
CA LYS A 120 -10.28 5.60 -17.72
C LYS A 120 -9.80 4.33 -18.40
N ASP A 121 -8.49 4.07 -18.37
CA ASP A 121 -7.91 2.88 -18.99
C ASP A 121 -8.33 1.60 -18.29
N LEU A 122 -8.33 1.58 -16.96
CA LEU A 122 -8.80 0.42 -16.20
C LEU A 122 -10.29 0.14 -16.49
N LYS A 123 -11.11 1.19 -16.53
CA LYS A 123 -12.53 1.06 -16.89
C LYS A 123 -12.75 0.48 -18.29
N ARG A 124 -11.88 0.81 -19.25
CA ARG A 124 -11.97 0.26 -20.61
C ARG A 124 -11.70 -1.24 -20.66
N LEU A 125 -10.91 -1.79 -19.73
CA LEU A 125 -10.72 -3.24 -19.61
C LEU A 125 -11.98 -3.92 -19.03
N GLY A 126 -12.69 -3.26 -18.12
CA GLY A 126 -14.00 -3.68 -17.62
C GLY A 126 -14.01 -4.87 -16.65
N ASN A 127 -12.88 -5.54 -16.45
CA ASN A 127 -12.74 -6.74 -15.61
C ASN A 127 -11.70 -6.59 -14.48
N ILE A 128 -11.31 -5.36 -14.15
CA ILE A 128 -10.28 -5.05 -13.14
C ILE A 128 -10.92 -4.29 -11.98
N ASP A 129 -10.63 -4.68 -10.74
CA ASP A 129 -10.96 -3.84 -9.59
C ASP A 129 -10.19 -2.53 -9.67
N LEU A 130 -10.91 -1.41 -9.61
CA LEU A 130 -10.30 -0.09 -9.80
C LEU A 130 -9.31 0.27 -8.70
N CYS A 131 -9.39 -0.30 -7.50
CA CYS A 131 -8.42 -0.07 -6.44
C CYS A 131 -7.32 -1.15 -6.38
N GLY A 132 -7.41 -2.20 -7.20
CA GLY A 132 -6.48 -3.33 -7.19
C GLY A 132 -6.61 -4.21 -5.93
N GLU A 133 -7.76 -4.16 -5.24
CA GLU A 133 -7.98 -4.84 -3.94
C GLU A 133 -7.78 -6.36 -4.03
N LYS A 134 -7.95 -6.96 -5.22
CA LYS A 134 -7.80 -8.41 -5.45
C LYS A 134 -6.41 -8.78 -5.98
N GLY A 135 -5.45 -7.85 -5.88
CA GLY A 135 -4.07 -8.04 -6.28
C GLY A 135 -3.82 -7.84 -7.78
N GLU A 136 -4.72 -7.19 -8.50
CA GLU A 136 -4.55 -6.89 -9.93
C GLU A 136 -3.31 -6.04 -10.18
N TYR A 137 -3.06 -5.07 -9.29
CA TYR A 137 -1.86 -4.27 -9.27
C TYR A 137 -1.52 -3.77 -7.87
N HIS A 138 -0.26 -3.37 -7.67
CA HIS A 138 0.20 -2.69 -6.47
C HIS A 138 0.92 -1.40 -6.84
N THR A 139 0.84 -0.42 -5.94
CA THR A 139 1.39 0.92 -6.15
C THR A 139 2.44 1.28 -5.11
N PHE A 140 3.25 2.28 -5.45
CA PHE A 140 4.15 2.95 -4.54
C PHE A 140 3.81 4.43 -4.50
N VAL A 141 3.33 4.91 -3.36
CA VAL A 141 3.04 6.33 -3.11
C VAL A 141 4.34 7.05 -2.78
N PHE A 142 4.71 8.05 -3.56
CA PHE A 142 6.01 8.73 -3.42
C PHE A 142 5.88 10.21 -3.08
N ASP A 143 4.67 10.78 -3.15
CA ASP A 143 4.42 12.19 -2.88
C ASP A 143 2.94 12.41 -2.51
N GLY A 144 2.63 13.53 -1.87
CA GLY A 144 1.27 13.91 -1.50
C GLY A 144 1.21 14.89 -0.32
N PRO A 145 0.01 15.29 0.14
CA PRO A 145 -0.15 16.38 1.10
C PRO A 145 0.51 16.18 2.46
N ILE A 146 0.67 14.93 2.89
CA ILE A 146 1.31 14.59 4.18
C ILE A 146 2.83 14.43 4.06
N PHE A 147 3.38 14.47 2.84
CA PHE A 147 4.81 14.41 2.61
C PHE A 147 5.41 15.81 2.73
N LYS A 148 6.48 15.95 3.53
CA LYS A 148 7.25 17.21 3.62
C LYS A 148 8.11 17.44 2.38
N ARG A 149 8.46 16.35 1.69
CA ARG A 149 9.20 16.31 0.42
C ARG A 149 8.84 15.02 -0.32
N PRO A 150 8.90 14.98 -1.67
CA PRO A 150 8.75 13.73 -2.40
C PRO A 150 9.85 12.72 -2.05
N VAL A 151 9.51 11.44 -2.05
CA VAL A 151 10.48 10.35 -1.98
C VAL A 151 11.18 10.24 -3.34
N LYS A 152 12.50 10.44 -3.37
CA LYS A 152 13.30 10.24 -4.58
C LYS A 152 13.59 8.77 -4.78
N PHE A 153 13.43 8.29 -6.01
CA PHE A 153 13.65 6.91 -6.38
C PHE A 153 14.04 6.79 -7.85
N ALA A 154 14.79 5.74 -8.17
CA ALA A 154 15.12 5.37 -9.53
C ALA A 154 14.39 4.08 -9.91
N VAL A 155 14.02 3.99 -11.19
CA VAL A 155 13.46 2.78 -11.78
C VAL A 155 14.58 2.02 -12.46
N ASN A 156 14.76 0.74 -12.12
CA ASN A 156 15.82 -0.08 -12.68
C ASN A 156 15.32 -0.94 -13.86
N ARG A 157 14.54 -1.98 -13.57
CA ARG A 157 14.11 -2.96 -14.57
C ARG A 157 12.73 -3.53 -14.27
N LYS A 158 12.11 -4.10 -15.31
CA LYS A 158 10.87 -4.87 -15.20
C LYS A 158 11.20 -6.36 -15.06
N ILE A 159 10.66 -7.01 -14.05
CA ILE A 159 10.95 -8.41 -13.70
C ILE A 159 9.65 -9.20 -13.76
N PHE A 160 9.68 -10.38 -14.39
CA PHE A 160 8.56 -11.33 -14.35
C PHE A 160 8.87 -12.44 -13.34
N ARG A 161 7.98 -12.67 -12.37
CA ARG A 161 8.11 -13.75 -11.40
C ARG A 161 6.75 -14.14 -10.86
N ASP A 162 6.51 -15.43 -10.63
CA ASP A 162 5.30 -15.94 -9.97
C ASP A 162 3.98 -15.43 -10.58
N ARG A 163 3.90 -15.35 -11.92
CA ARG A 163 2.76 -14.78 -12.68
C ARG A 163 2.51 -13.29 -12.46
N HIS A 164 3.47 -12.55 -11.94
CA HIS A 164 3.41 -11.12 -11.75
C HIS A 164 4.55 -10.41 -12.48
N TRP A 165 4.26 -9.21 -12.97
CA TRP A 165 5.27 -8.25 -13.38
C TRP A 165 5.59 -7.31 -12.21
N PHE A 166 6.87 -7.00 -12.01
CA PHE A 166 7.34 -6.07 -10.99
C PHE A 166 8.19 -4.98 -11.64
N LEU A 167 8.03 -3.75 -11.16
CA LEU A 167 8.95 -2.66 -11.41
C LEU A 167 9.94 -2.60 -10.25
N GLU A 168 11.22 -2.84 -10.52
CA GLU A 168 12.26 -2.67 -9.52
C GLU A 168 12.50 -1.17 -9.30
N VAL A 169 12.09 -0.70 -8.12
CA VAL A 169 12.27 0.68 -7.66
C VAL A 169 13.32 0.66 -6.55
N ILE A 170 14.29 1.57 -6.63
CA ILE A 170 15.36 1.72 -5.63
C ILE A 170 15.38 3.15 -5.10
N PRO A 171 15.66 3.37 -3.79
CA PRO A 171 15.83 4.72 -3.28
C PRO A 171 16.97 5.43 -4.00
N GLU A 172 16.76 6.68 -4.37
CA GLU A 172 17.88 7.55 -4.75
C GLU A 172 18.49 8.10 -3.46
N ASN A 173 19.69 7.68 -3.13
CA ASN A 173 20.43 8.27 -2.02
C ASN A 173 20.75 9.72 -2.40
N GLU A 174 20.33 10.67 -1.55
CA GLU A 174 20.86 12.03 -1.61
C GLU A 174 22.36 11.93 -1.31
N LYS A 175 23.18 12.25 -2.31
CA LYS A 175 24.63 12.41 -2.14
C LYS A 175 24.95 13.57 -1.21
#